data_AF-A0A813K6S3-F1
#
_entry.id   AF-A0A813K6S3-F1
#
_cell.length_a   1.000
_cell.length_b   1.000
_cell.length_c   1.000
_cell.angle_alpha   90.00
_cell.angle_beta   90.00
_cell.angle_gamma   90.00
#
_symmetry.space_group_name_H-M   'P 1'
#
loop_
_entity.id
_entity.type
_entity.pdbx_description
1 polymer ?
#
loop_
_entity_poly.entity_id
_entity_poly.type
_entity_poly.pdbx_seq_one_letter_code
_entity_poly.pdbx_strand_id
1 'polypeptide(L)'
;MSASAVVPERELRLTSDEQEMDTVDNVDNVVRARRLSRQGSKRFVKGTILEKPPNYDGTGLIGIFSHPLSVLLLCLPVGFYSYYAGWPELYTFWLNFFAMIPLAKIIGDLTEELASGLSNDILAGLLNATFGNAVEMLIAVQTLREGLYNVVKATLL
;
A
#
# COMPACT_ATOMS: atom_id res chain seq x y z
N MET A 1 75.23 -12.21 16.77
CA MET A 1 75.01 -12.50 15.34
C MET A 1 73.60 -13.04 15.20
N SER A 2 72.74 -12.22 14.63
CA SER A 2 71.28 -12.38 14.58
C SER A 2 70.89 -13.43 13.53
N ALA A 3 70.15 -14.45 13.92
CA ALA A 3 69.61 -15.45 12.99
C ALA A 3 68.42 -14.82 12.25
N SER A 4 68.61 -14.52 10.96
CA SER A 4 67.55 -14.07 10.05
C SER A 4 66.70 -15.27 9.63
N ALA A 5 65.48 -15.37 10.16
CA ALA A 5 64.52 -16.39 9.77
C ALA A 5 63.95 -16.06 8.38
N VAL A 6 64.43 -16.74 7.35
CA VAL A 6 63.85 -16.69 6.01
C VAL A 6 62.53 -17.47 6.04
N VAL A 7 61.42 -16.75 6.18
CA VAL A 7 60.07 -17.32 6.08
C VAL A 7 59.81 -17.69 4.61
N PRO A 8 59.42 -18.93 4.28
CA PRO A 8 59.22 -19.36 2.90
C PRO A 8 57.98 -18.69 2.27
N GLU A 9 58.14 -18.05 1.11
CA GLU A 9 57.10 -17.29 0.39
C GLU A 9 55.78 -18.04 0.10
N ARG A 10 55.78 -19.39 0.18
CA ARG A 10 54.55 -20.19 0.00
C ARG A 10 53.55 -20.01 1.14
N GLU A 11 54.03 -19.85 2.37
CA GLU A 11 53.16 -19.64 3.54
C GLU A 11 52.45 -18.28 3.45
N LEU A 12 53.17 -17.26 2.98
CA LEU A 12 52.64 -15.90 2.83
C LEU A 12 51.55 -15.81 1.74
N ARG A 13 51.70 -16.58 0.65
CA ARG A 13 50.67 -16.73 -0.39
C ARG A 13 49.46 -17.52 0.09
N LEU A 14 49.65 -18.63 0.81
CA LEU A 14 48.53 -19.41 1.35
C LEU A 14 47.69 -18.59 2.34
N THR A 15 48.33 -17.80 3.21
CA THR A 15 47.59 -16.92 4.14
C THR A 15 46.86 -15.78 3.44
N SER A 16 47.39 -15.26 2.31
CA SER A 16 46.72 -14.19 1.56
C SER A 16 45.58 -14.75 0.70
N ASP A 17 45.75 -15.93 0.11
CA ASP A 17 44.70 -16.64 -0.63
C ASP A 17 43.57 -17.10 0.30
N GLU A 18 43.86 -17.58 1.52
CA GLU A 18 42.84 -17.92 2.53
C GLU A 18 42.09 -16.67 3.02
N GLN A 19 42.80 -15.56 3.22
CA GLN A 19 42.22 -14.31 3.70
C GLN A 19 41.40 -13.58 2.60
N GLU A 20 41.78 -13.73 1.34
CA GLU A 20 40.99 -13.26 0.19
C GLU A 20 39.75 -14.15 -0.02
N MET A 21 39.88 -15.48 0.13
CA MET A 21 38.75 -16.40 0.05
C MET A 21 37.73 -16.18 1.18
N ASP A 22 38.19 -15.95 2.41
CA ASP A 22 37.32 -15.62 3.56
C ASP A 22 36.57 -14.29 3.38
N THR A 23 37.20 -13.30 2.74
CA THR A 23 36.54 -12.01 2.47
C THR A 23 35.52 -12.11 1.34
N VAL A 24 35.81 -12.88 0.28
CA VAL A 24 34.86 -13.13 -0.81
C VAL A 24 33.65 -13.93 -0.31
N ASP A 25 33.87 -14.99 0.48
CA ASP A 25 32.80 -15.79 1.08
C ASP A 25 31.93 -14.96 2.04
N ASN A 26 32.53 -14.05 2.82
CA ASN A 26 31.77 -13.16 3.69
C ASN A 26 30.94 -12.13 2.89
N VAL A 27 31.48 -11.57 1.81
CA VAL A 27 30.74 -10.65 0.93
C VAL A 27 29.59 -11.38 0.23
N ASP A 28 29.84 -12.59 -0.30
CA ASP A 28 28.80 -13.40 -0.94
C ASP A 28 27.72 -13.82 0.06
N ASN A 29 28.10 -14.16 1.29
CA ASN A 29 27.14 -14.46 2.36
C ASN A 29 26.34 -13.23 2.78
N VAL A 30 26.93 -12.03 2.82
CA VAL A 30 26.22 -10.77 3.11
C VAL A 30 25.29 -10.36 1.97
N VAL A 31 25.72 -10.51 0.71
CA VAL A 31 24.89 -10.25 -0.48
C VAL A 31 23.75 -11.26 -0.57
N ARG A 32 24.00 -12.53 -0.26
CA ARG A 32 23.01 -13.60 -0.22
C ARG A 32 22.05 -13.42 0.94
N ALA A 33 22.51 -13.01 2.12
CA ALA A 33 21.66 -12.67 3.27
C ALA A 33 20.76 -11.46 2.98
N ARG A 34 21.26 -10.43 2.27
CA ARG A 34 20.44 -9.30 1.79
C ARG A 34 19.44 -9.70 0.70
N ARG A 35 19.77 -10.66 -0.17
CA ARG A 35 18.81 -11.23 -1.14
C ARG A 35 17.74 -12.07 -0.45
N LEU A 36 18.10 -12.86 0.56
CA LEU A 36 17.18 -13.67 1.34
C LEU A 36 16.27 -12.82 2.23
N SER A 37 16.75 -11.71 2.79
CA SER A 37 15.89 -10.75 3.52
C SER A 37 14.92 -9.99 2.60
N ARG A 38 15.31 -9.74 1.34
CA ARG A 38 14.40 -9.22 0.30
C ARG A 38 13.38 -10.26 -0.17
N GLN A 39 13.78 -11.53 -0.28
CA GLN A 39 12.95 -12.60 -0.83
C GLN A 39 12.02 -13.25 0.21
N GLY A 40 12.33 -13.10 1.50
CA GLY A 40 11.51 -13.52 2.64
C GLY A 40 10.36 -12.56 2.98
N SER A 41 10.33 -11.36 2.39
CA SER A 41 9.14 -10.50 2.43
C SER A 41 8.14 -10.97 1.38
N LYS A 42 7.70 -12.23 1.47
CA LYS A 42 6.32 -12.53 1.14
C LYS A 42 5.52 -11.71 2.13
N ARG A 43 5.19 -10.48 1.74
CA ARG A 43 4.30 -9.57 2.44
C ARG A 43 2.94 -10.27 2.47
N PHE A 44 2.81 -11.22 3.39
CA PHE A 44 1.54 -11.65 3.90
C PHE A 44 1.00 -10.41 4.59
N VAL A 45 0.13 -9.68 3.89
CA VAL A 45 -0.55 -8.52 4.40
C VAL A 45 -1.41 -9.01 5.56
N LYS A 46 -0.83 -8.94 6.75
CA LYS A 46 -1.42 -9.36 8.00
C LYS A 46 -2.36 -8.24 8.42
N GLY A 47 -3.62 -8.33 8.01
CA GLY A 47 -4.63 -7.32 8.33
C GLY A 47 -6.04 -7.62 7.83
N THR A 48 -6.21 -8.42 6.77
CA THR A 48 -7.52 -8.80 6.25
C THR A 48 -7.88 -10.22 6.67
N ILE A 49 -9.16 -10.46 7.01
CA ILE A 49 -9.74 -11.78 7.31
C ILE A 49 -9.87 -12.63 6.02
N LEU A 50 -9.25 -12.20 4.92
CA LEU A 50 -9.41 -12.80 3.60
C LEU A 50 -8.20 -13.67 3.29
N GLU A 51 -8.33 -14.94 3.62
CA GLU A 51 -7.56 -16.01 2.99
C GLU A 51 -7.82 -15.94 1.48
N LYS A 52 -6.75 -15.74 0.70
CA LYS A 52 -6.68 -15.68 -0.77
C LYS A 52 -7.92 -16.30 -1.43
N PRO A 53 -8.73 -15.55 -2.22
CA PRO A 53 -10.03 -16.05 -2.65
C PRO A 53 -9.85 -17.36 -3.43
N PRO A 54 -10.42 -18.48 -2.94
CA PRO A 54 -10.65 -19.62 -3.78
C PRO A 54 -11.81 -19.26 -4.72
N ASN A 55 -11.49 -19.14 -6.00
CA ASN A 55 -12.39 -18.96 -7.15
C ASN A 55 -12.69 -17.51 -7.58
N TYR A 56 -12.66 -17.29 -8.90
CA TYR A 56 -13.20 -16.11 -9.61
C TYR A 56 -14.75 -16.15 -9.67
N ASP A 57 -15.40 -16.58 -8.59
CA ASP A 57 -16.83 -16.36 -8.44
C ASP A 57 -17.02 -14.98 -7.79
N GLY A 58 -18.14 -14.30 -8.00
CA GLY A 58 -18.36 -12.94 -7.51
C GLY A 58 -18.39 -12.77 -5.98
N THR A 59 -17.95 -13.76 -5.19
CA THR A 59 -18.01 -13.75 -3.73
C THR A 59 -17.15 -12.66 -3.10
N GLY A 60 -16.04 -12.25 -3.75
CA GLY A 60 -15.25 -11.09 -3.31
C GLY A 60 -16.06 -9.78 -3.29
N LEU A 61 -16.82 -9.52 -4.36
CA LEU A 61 -17.73 -8.36 -4.42
C LEU A 61 -18.81 -8.46 -3.34
N ILE A 62 -19.42 -9.63 -3.16
CA ILE A 62 -20.44 -9.84 -2.12
C ILE A 62 -19.85 -9.59 -0.73
N GLY A 63 -18.61 -9.99 -0.46
CA GLY A 63 -17.89 -9.72 0.79
C GLY A 63 -17.69 -8.22 1.05
N ILE A 64 -17.32 -7.46 0.02
CA ILE A 64 -17.16 -6.00 0.10
C ILE A 64 -18.50 -5.32 0.44
N PHE A 65 -19.59 -5.74 -0.21
CA PHE A 65 -20.93 -5.18 0.03
C PHE A 65 -21.61 -5.69 1.31
N SER A 66 -21.14 -6.79 1.92
CA SER A 66 -21.74 -7.36 3.14
C SER A 66 -21.33 -6.63 4.43
N HIS A 67 -20.44 -5.64 4.35
CA HIS A 67 -20.02 -4.87 5.52
C HIS A 67 -21.18 -4.05 6.10
N PRO A 68 -21.31 -3.89 7.43
CA PRO A 68 -22.39 -3.10 8.05
C PRO A 68 -22.49 -1.66 7.53
N LEU A 69 -21.36 -1.09 7.08
CA LEU A 69 -21.31 0.26 6.51
C LEU A 69 -22.00 0.36 5.14
N SER A 70 -22.17 -0.74 4.40
CA SER A 70 -22.85 -0.75 3.10
C SER A 70 -24.32 -0.34 3.21
N VAL A 71 -24.92 -0.38 4.40
CA VAL A 71 -26.26 0.16 4.64
C VAL A 71 -26.34 1.64 4.29
N LEU A 72 -25.26 2.41 4.52
CA LEU A 72 -25.19 3.83 4.17
C LEU A 72 -25.17 4.06 2.66
N LEU A 73 -24.95 3.02 1.85
CA LEU A 73 -25.02 3.14 0.39
C LEU A 73 -26.43 3.51 -0.09
N LEU A 74 -27.46 3.20 0.71
CA LEU A 74 -28.83 3.65 0.46
C LEU A 74 -28.96 5.18 0.52
N CYS A 75 -28.07 5.89 1.23
CA CYS A 75 -28.03 7.34 1.25
C CYS A 75 -27.59 7.93 -0.09
N LEU A 76 -26.88 7.18 -0.95
CA LEU A 76 -26.40 7.66 -2.24
C LEU A 76 -27.55 8.01 -3.20
N PRO A 77 -28.49 7.09 -3.55
CA PRO A 77 -29.61 7.43 -4.41
C PRO A 77 -30.54 8.45 -3.76
N VAL A 78 -30.71 8.42 -2.43
CA VAL A 78 -31.56 9.37 -1.70
C VAL A 78 -30.95 10.78 -1.71
N GLY A 79 -29.65 10.92 -1.52
CA GLY A 79 -28.93 12.19 -1.57
C GLY A 79 -28.86 12.78 -2.97
N PHE A 80 -28.78 11.94 -4.01
CA PHE A 80 -28.92 12.39 -5.39
C PHE A 80 -30.35 12.88 -5.65
N TYR A 81 -31.36 12.12 -5.22
CA TYR A 81 -32.77 12.51 -5.37
C TYR A 81 -33.12 13.78 -4.60
N SER A 82 -32.57 13.98 -3.39
CA SER A 82 -32.87 15.15 -2.55
C SER A 82 -32.48 16.47 -3.21
N TYR A 83 -31.43 16.46 -4.03
CA TYR A 83 -31.04 17.62 -4.85
C TYR A 83 -32.11 17.99 -5.88
N TYR A 84 -32.61 17.01 -6.65
CA TYR A 84 -33.67 17.25 -7.65
C TYR A 84 -35.03 17.58 -7.03
N ALA A 85 -35.31 17.00 -5.86
CA ALA A 85 -36.54 17.27 -5.12
C ALA A 85 -36.50 18.61 -4.36
N GLY A 86 -35.40 19.36 -4.40
CA GLY A 86 -35.28 20.67 -3.77
C GLY A 86 -35.32 20.62 -2.25
N TRP A 87 -34.81 19.54 -1.64
CA TRP A 87 -34.74 19.44 -0.18
C TRP A 87 -33.78 20.48 0.40
N PRO A 88 -33.95 20.87 1.68
CA PRO A 88 -33.03 21.82 2.31
C PRO A 88 -31.57 21.35 2.23
N GLU A 89 -30.66 22.28 1.97
CA GLU A 89 -29.24 22.02 1.72
C GLU A 89 -28.59 21.17 2.81
N LEU A 90 -28.97 21.38 4.07
CA LEU A 90 -28.47 20.62 5.21
C LEU A 90 -28.74 19.11 5.07
N TYR A 91 -29.93 18.71 4.62
CA TYR A 91 -30.27 17.29 4.46
C TYR A 91 -29.54 16.68 3.27
N THR A 92 -29.50 17.40 2.14
CA THR A 92 -28.76 16.97 0.94
C THR A 92 -27.27 16.81 1.25
N PHE A 93 -26.69 17.70 2.06
CA PHE A 93 -25.31 17.58 2.53
C PHE A 93 -25.09 16.30 3.33
N TRP A 94 -25.88 16.06 4.40
CA TRP A 94 -25.68 14.90 5.27
C TRP A 94 -25.93 13.57 4.56
N LEU A 95 -26.92 13.50 3.66
CA LEU A 95 -27.18 12.30 2.87
C LEU A 95 -25.97 11.95 1.98
N ASN A 96 -25.42 12.93 1.27
CA ASN A 96 -24.25 12.72 0.43
C ASN A 96 -22.99 12.45 1.27
N PHE A 97 -22.85 13.09 2.44
CA PHE A 97 -21.75 12.82 3.37
C PHE A 97 -21.77 11.37 3.86
N PHE A 98 -22.93 10.86 4.30
CA PHE A 98 -23.04 9.46 4.72
C PHE A 98 -22.85 8.48 3.56
N ALA A 99 -23.30 8.82 2.36
CA ALA A 99 -23.06 8.01 1.16
C ALA A 99 -21.56 7.87 0.85
N MET A 100 -20.75 8.90 1.11
CA MET A 100 -19.31 8.87 0.87
C MET A 100 -18.56 7.87 1.77
N ILE A 101 -19.04 7.59 2.98
CA ILE A 101 -18.39 6.67 3.92
C ILE A 101 -18.19 5.24 3.35
N PRO A 102 -19.26 4.53 2.92
CA PRO A 102 -19.08 3.21 2.32
C PRO A 102 -18.36 3.27 0.98
N LEU A 103 -18.53 4.35 0.19
CA LEU A 103 -17.80 4.51 -1.08
C LEU A 103 -16.28 4.56 -0.86
N ALA A 104 -15.83 5.31 0.15
CA ALA A 104 -14.42 5.41 0.51
C ALA A 104 -13.83 4.03 0.83
N LYS A 105 -14.55 3.25 1.65
CA LYS A 105 -14.14 1.89 2.01
C LYS A 105 -14.05 0.98 0.79
N ILE A 106 -15.08 0.97 -0.06
CA ILE A 106 -15.12 0.12 -1.26
C ILE A 106 -13.94 0.45 -2.18
N ILE A 107 -13.66 1.74 -2.42
CA ILE A 107 -12.53 2.15 -3.25
C ILE A 107 -11.21 1.71 -2.61
N GLY A 108 -11.02 1.91 -1.31
CA GLY A 108 -9.83 1.46 -0.59
C GLY A 108 -9.58 -0.04 -0.75
N ASP A 109 -10.58 -0.87 -0.42
CA ASP A 109 -10.49 -2.33 -0.53
C ASP A 109 -10.20 -2.76 -1.98
N LEU A 110 -10.90 -2.18 -2.96
CA LEU A 110 -10.67 -2.46 -4.38
C LEU A 110 -9.24 -2.11 -4.81
N THR A 111 -8.70 -1.00 -4.31
CA THR A 111 -7.35 -0.56 -4.69
C THR A 111 -6.26 -1.43 -4.08
N GLU A 112 -6.47 -1.94 -2.87
CA GLU A 112 -5.57 -2.90 -2.25
C GLU A 112 -5.57 -4.23 -3.01
N GLU A 113 -6.76 -4.74 -3.37
CA GLU A 113 -6.89 -5.95 -4.19
C GLU A 113 -6.25 -5.76 -5.58
N LEU A 114 -6.52 -4.64 -6.24
CA LEU A 114 -5.89 -4.31 -7.53
C LEU A 114 -4.37 -4.24 -7.40
N ALA A 115 -3.85 -3.50 -6.42
CA ALA A 115 -2.41 -3.39 -6.18
C ALA A 115 -1.76 -4.75 -5.92
N SER A 116 -2.44 -5.66 -5.20
CA SER A 116 -1.96 -7.02 -4.94
C SER A 116 -1.84 -7.87 -6.22
N GLY A 117 -2.64 -7.57 -7.24
CA GLY A 117 -2.59 -8.22 -8.54
C GLY A 117 -1.50 -7.69 -9.48
N LEU A 118 -0.85 -6.58 -9.14
CA LEU A 118 0.24 -6.02 -9.95
C LEU A 118 1.58 -6.67 -9.58
N SER A 119 2.33 -7.14 -10.60
CA SER A 119 3.67 -7.69 -10.41
C SER A 119 4.76 -6.64 -10.15
N ASN A 120 4.43 -5.34 -10.21
CA ASN A 120 5.38 -4.23 -10.08
C ASN A 120 5.06 -3.39 -8.84
N ASP A 121 5.97 -3.45 -7.86
CA ASP A 121 5.86 -2.75 -6.57
C ASP A 121 5.72 -1.22 -6.70
N ILE A 122 6.34 -0.60 -7.71
CA ILE A 122 6.26 0.85 -7.94
C ILE A 122 4.85 1.23 -8.39
N LEU A 123 4.26 0.46 -9.31
CA LEU A 123 2.91 0.70 -9.79
C LEU A 123 1.87 0.42 -8.71
N ALA A 124 2.06 -0.63 -7.91
CA ALA A 124 1.23 -0.93 -6.75
C ALA A 124 1.30 0.21 -5.70
N GLY A 125 2.50 0.71 -5.41
CA GLY A 125 2.70 1.84 -4.50
C GLY A 125 2.08 3.14 -5.01
N LEU A 126 2.21 3.43 -6.31
CA LEU A 126 1.58 4.60 -6.93
C LEU A 126 0.06 4.52 -6.86
N LEU A 127 -0.51 3.35 -7.16
CA LEU A 127 -1.96 3.12 -7.14
C LEU A 127 -2.54 3.35 -5.74
N ASN A 128 -1.87 2.84 -4.69
CA ASN A 128 -2.32 3.06 -3.32
C ASN A 128 -2.17 4.53 -2.89
N ALA A 129 -1.10 5.21 -3.30
CA ALA A 129 -0.91 6.62 -2.97
C ALA A 129 -1.95 7.53 -3.63
N THR A 130 -2.40 7.21 -4.85
CA THR A 130 -3.42 8.02 -5.55
C THR A 130 -4.83 7.65 -5.15
N PHE A 131 -5.16 6.36 -5.15
CA PHE A 131 -6.54 5.91 -4.93
C PHE A 131 -6.88 5.58 -3.48
N GLY A 132 -5.89 5.18 -2.66
CA GLY A 132 -6.09 4.99 -1.22
C GLY A 132 -6.50 6.29 -0.52
N ASN A 133 -6.07 7.44 -1.06
CA ASN A 133 -6.46 8.78 -0.61
C ASN A 133 -7.41 9.49 -1.60
N ALA A 134 -8.08 8.74 -2.49
CA ALA A 134 -8.91 9.33 -3.55
C ALA A 134 -10.01 10.25 -3.02
N VAL A 135 -10.64 9.88 -1.90
CA VAL A 135 -11.76 10.64 -1.33
C VAL A 135 -11.32 11.99 -0.81
N GLU A 136 -10.16 12.05 -0.15
CA GLU A 136 -9.57 13.30 0.35
C GLU A 136 -9.21 14.22 -0.83
N MET A 137 -8.56 13.67 -1.86
CA MET A 137 -8.21 14.42 -3.07
C MET A 137 -9.44 14.90 -3.83
N LEU A 138 -10.51 14.10 -3.90
CA LEU A 138 -11.76 14.47 -4.55
C LEU A 138 -12.40 15.69 -3.87
N ILE A 139 -12.51 15.65 -2.53
CA ILE A 139 -13.08 16.75 -1.74
C ILE A 139 -12.20 18.00 -1.85
N ALA A 140 -10.87 17.84 -1.75
CA ALA A 140 -9.92 18.95 -1.86
C ALA A 140 -10.00 19.64 -3.23
N VAL A 141 -10.06 18.87 -4.33
CA VAL A 141 -10.20 19.45 -5.67
C VAL A 141 -11.53 20.18 -5.84
N GLN A 142 -12.65 19.60 -5.38
CA GLN A 142 -13.96 20.24 -5.49
C GLN A 142 -14.03 21.54 -4.67
N THR A 143 -13.57 21.53 -3.43
CA THR A 143 -13.55 22.72 -2.57
C THR A 143 -12.57 23.78 -3.06
N LEU A 144 -11.44 23.39 -3.66
CA LEU A 144 -10.53 24.32 -4.35
C LEU A 144 -11.21 24.99 -5.54
N ARG A 145 -11.98 24.25 -6.34
CA ARG A 145 -12.72 24.81 -7.49
C ARG A 145 -13.77 25.83 -7.06
N GLU A 146 -14.30 25.69 -5.85
CA GLU A 146 -15.24 26.64 -5.23
C GLU A 146 -14.55 27.79 -4.48
N GLY A 147 -13.21 27.84 -4.48
CA GLY A 147 -12.44 28.90 -3.79
C GLY A 147 -12.42 28.77 -2.27
N LEU A 148 -12.82 27.62 -1.72
CA LEU A 148 -12.92 27.37 -0.27
C LEU A 148 -11.56 26.96 0.33
N TYR A 149 -10.56 27.82 0.22
CA TYR A 149 -9.18 27.52 0.64
C TYR A 149 -9.04 27.11 2.12
N ASN A 150 -9.85 27.68 3.00
CA ASN A 150 -9.82 27.34 4.43
C ASN A 150 -10.29 25.91 4.68
N VAL A 151 -11.27 25.43 3.91
CA VAL A 151 -11.76 24.05 3.99
C VAL A 151 -10.69 23.09 3.51
N VAL A 152 -10.03 23.41 2.40
CA VAL A 152 -8.94 22.60 1.84
C VAL A 152 -7.79 22.46 2.83
N LYS A 153 -7.39 23.58 3.47
CA LYS A 153 -6.36 23.56 4.51
C LYS A 153 -6.76 22.68 5.69
N ALA A 154 -8.03 22.74 6.11
CA ALA A 154 -8.53 21.91 7.20
C ALA A 154 -8.58 20.42 6.85
N THR A 155 -8.79 20.05 5.58
CA THR A 155 -8.79 18.65 5.15
C THR A 155 -7.40 18.02 5.01
N LEU A 156 -6.35 18.83 4.91
CA LEU A 156 -4.96 18.39 4.70
C LEU A 156 -4.11 18.40 5.98
N LEU A 157 -4.68 18.88 7.10
CA LEU A 157 -3.99 19.12 8.38
C LEU A 157 -4.43 18.07 9.40
#